data_AF-A0A5C6E0I0-F1
#
_entry.id   AF-A0A5C6E0I0-F1
#
_cell.length_a   1.000
_cell.length_b   1.000
_cell.length_c   1.000
_cell.angle_alpha   90.00
_cell.angle_beta   90.00
_cell.angle_gamma   90.00
#
_symmetry.space_group_name_H-M   'P 1'
#
loop_
_entity.id
_entity.type
_entity.pdbx_description
1 polymer ?
#
loop_
_entity_poly.entity_id
_entity_poly.type
_entity_poly.pdbx_seq_one_letter_code
_entity_poly.pdbx_strand_id
1 'polypeptide(L)'
;MPKLTIDNREVEVEPGETVLDAARKLGIDVPTLCFLKGYKASTSCQVCIVKMADSGRVVPSCGMPAAEGMRIESETPEVHSLRRTALELILSDHVGDCLAPCYFACPAHMDIPKMLREIGDQDLVHAIATIKEDIALPAILGRVCPKPCEKGCRRSGADGPVEVCDLKRTVADRDLESGDPYIPECAADSGKRVAVVGAGPTGLAAAFHLRREGHHVKLIDAEDRAGGRLWHEFPKDLPEEVLAGEVAVILRMEIDFASNTRLGTDIALSELQQSFDAVLLCCGGDAKEEAKDWGLKISRRGVDVNAGTFETGTPGVFAAGNAIRGKGLVVRSVADGKEAAAAIDQYVRGETITPVARPFSSRIGKIPGDELPEFLANGTPGARLPASKPTDNPLDLPVASEQANRCLACGCIAHGNCSLEHYAAQYGADQARYQSGRRAYVQVNRSGSVIYEPGKCINCELCVQIANQAQDALGLSFVGRGFDVRIGVPFHGTMEEALGSVASKCIGACPTGALYFSVKHQVQPGCQACDSNA
;
A
#
# COMPACT_ATOMS: atom_id res chain seq x y z
N MET A 1 28.47 24.20 27.47
CA MET A 1 27.50 23.42 26.70
C MET A 1 26.15 23.61 27.37
N PRO A 2 25.12 24.11 26.67
CA PRO A 2 23.80 24.30 27.25
C PRO A 2 23.19 22.97 27.73
N LYS A 3 22.60 22.96 28.91
CA LYS A 3 21.76 21.87 29.42
C LYS A 3 20.29 22.25 29.36
N LEU A 4 19.46 21.34 28.86
CA LEU A 4 18.02 21.50 28.76
C LEU A 4 17.30 20.18 29.00
N THR A 5 16.00 20.22 29.23
CA THR A 5 15.17 19.03 29.32
C THR A 5 14.14 18.97 28.20
N ILE A 6 13.93 17.78 27.65
CA ILE A 6 12.87 17.48 26.68
C ILE A 6 12.08 16.29 27.19
N ASP A 7 10.78 16.45 27.40
CA ASP A 7 9.89 15.43 27.97
C ASP A 7 10.47 14.81 29.27
N ASN A 8 10.95 15.69 30.17
CA ASN A 8 11.60 15.37 31.44
C ASN A 8 12.95 14.62 31.34
N ARG A 9 13.56 14.55 30.15
CA ARG A 9 14.88 13.93 29.95
C ARG A 9 15.92 15.02 29.75
N GLU A 10 16.98 15.02 30.57
CA GLU A 10 18.08 15.98 30.47
C GLU A 10 19.01 15.64 29.29
N VAL A 11 19.45 16.68 28.57
CA VAL A 11 20.44 16.56 27.50
C VAL A 11 21.36 17.78 27.50
N GLU A 12 22.62 17.52 27.17
CA GLU A 12 23.64 18.54 27.00
C GLU A 12 24.01 18.66 25.51
N VAL A 13 24.07 19.90 25.02
CA VAL A 13 24.30 20.21 23.61
C VAL A 13 25.49 21.14 23.39
N GLU A 14 26.05 21.10 22.19
CA GLU A 14 27.13 21.99 21.80
C GLU A 14 26.58 23.42 21.57
N PRO A 15 27.36 24.47 21.84
CA PRO A 15 26.96 25.83 21.51
C PRO A 15 26.57 25.97 20.02
N GLY A 16 25.36 26.48 19.77
CA GLY A 16 24.82 26.66 18.42
C GLY A 16 23.93 25.52 17.92
N GLU A 17 23.85 24.40 18.62
CA GLU A 17 22.86 23.35 18.34
C GLU A 17 21.43 23.81 18.66
N THR A 18 20.47 23.21 17.96
CA THR A 18 19.05 23.53 18.08
C THR A 18 18.34 22.60 19.07
N VAL A 19 17.11 22.95 19.44
CA VAL A 19 16.22 22.06 20.21
C VAL A 19 15.97 20.74 19.45
N LEU A 20 15.95 20.75 18.12
CA LEU A 20 15.85 19.53 17.33
C LEU A 20 17.09 18.63 17.47
N ASP A 21 18.29 19.20 17.50
CA ASP A 21 19.53 18.44 17.70
C ASP A 21 19.55 17.79 19.10
N ALA A 22 19.10 18.53 20.10
CA ALA A 22 18.90 18.03 21.47
C ALA A 22 17.90 16.85 21.50
N ALA A 23 16.76 16.96 20.82
CA ALA A 23 15.78 15.88 20.74
C ALA A 23 16.35 14.62 20.07
N ARG A 24 17.10 14.78 18.97
CA ARG A 24 17.76 13.68 18.26
C ARG A 24 18.80 12.98 19.12
N LYS A 25 19.59 13.71 19.93
CA LYS A 25 20.52 13.12 20.90
C LYS A 25 19.81 12.25 21.95
N LEU A 26 18.57 12.57 22.29
CA LEU A 26 17.72 11.78 23.17
C LEU A 26 16.99 10.62 22.45
N GLY A 27 17.13 10.51 21.13
CA GLY A 27 16.34 9.55 20.33
C GLY A 27 14.85 9.89 20.29
N ILE A 28 14.48 11.16 20.51
CA ILE A 28 13.10 11.63 20.36
C ILE A 28 12.88 12.01 18.89
N ASP A 29 11.92 11.36 18.24
CA ASP A 29 11.57 11.60 16.84
C ASP A 29 10.70 12.85 16.68
N VAL A 30 11.35 14.01 16.60
CA VAL A 30 10.67 15.26 16.22
C VAL A 30 10.66 15.39 14.69
N PRO A 31 9.48 15.37 14.06
CA PRO A 31 9.35 15.25 12.61
C PRO A 31 9.82 16.51 11.87
N THR A 32 10.44 16.33 10.71
CA THR A 32 10.85 17.43 9.83
C THR A 32 10.58 17.13 8.36
N LEU A 33 9.97 18.09 7.65
CA LEU A 33 9.83 18.05 6.19
C LEU A 33 10.74 19.07 5.47
N CYS A 34 10.94 20.25 6.05
CA CYS A 34 11.71 21.35 5.44
C CYS A 34 13.08 21.60 6.08
N PHE A 35 13.71 20.56 6.62
CA PHE A 35 15.00 20.66 7.29
C PHE A 35 15.92 19.52 6.88
N LEU A 36 17.17 19.86 6.59
CA LEU A 36 18.26 18.95 6.31
C LEU A 36 19.50 19.43 7.06
N LYS A 37 20.23 18.53 7.73
CA LYS A 37 21.44 18.89 8.49
C LYS A 37 22.48 19.51 7.55
N GLY A 38 23.11 20.60 7.99
CA GLY A 38 24.05 21.39 7.17
C GLY A 38 23.40 22.48 6.32
N TYR A 39 22.07 22.59 6.33
CA TYR A 39 21.30 23.62 5.63
C TYR A 39 20.55 24.50 6.62
N LYS A 40 20.16 25.71 6.17
CA LYS A 40 19.42 26.65 7.02
C LYS A 40 17.99 26.13 7.23
N ALA A 41 17.54 26.13 8.47
CA ALA A 41 16.17 25.77 8.80
C ALA A 41 15.18 26.76 8.17
N SER A 42 14.30 26.27 7.27
CA SER A 42 13.24 27.08 6.66
C SER A 42 12.13 27.39 7.67
N THR A 43 11.87 26.49 8.62
CA THR A 43 10.78 26.56 9.62
C THR A 43 9.35 26.65 9.04
N SER A 44 9.21 26.58 7.71
CA SER A 44 7.95 26.76 6.99
C SER A 44 6.95 25.61 7.18
N CYS A 45 7.41 24.36 7.23
CA CYS A 45 6.50 23.21 7.34
C CYS A 45 5.80 23.09 8.71
N GLN A 46 6.35 23.71 9.76
CA GLN A 46 5.83 23.69 11.14
C GLN A 46 5.64 22.29 11.78
N VAL A 47 5.95 21.19 11.10
CA VAL A 47 5.78 19.84 11.67
C VAL A 47 6.73 19.59 12.86
N CYS A 48 7.89 20.25 12.89
CA CYS A 48 8.87 20.14 13.99
C CYS A 48 8.51 20.92 15.27
N ILE A 49 7.27 21.38 15.37
CA ILE A 49 6.79 22.17 16.52
C ILE A 49 7.01 21.41 17.84
N VAL A 50 7.46 22.17 18.84
CA VAL A 50 7.52 21.79 20.25
C VAL A 50 7.01 22.93 21.12
N LYS A 51 6.68 22.64 22.38
CA LYS A 51 6.18 23.63 23.34
C LYS A 51 7.22 23.90 24.42
N MET A 52 7.44 25.17 24.74
CA MET A 52 8.28 25.57 25.88
C MET A 52 7.42 25.55 27.13
N ALA A 53 7.70 24.64 28.07
CA ALA A 53 6.87 24.39 29.26
C ALA A 53 6.62 25.67 30.08
N ASP A 54 7.64 26.52 30.19
CA ASP A 54 7.62 27.68 31.11
C ASP A 54 6.78 28.84 30.62
N SER A 55 6.68 29.01 29.30
CA SER A 55 5.97 30.12 28.68
C SER A 55 4.70 29.69 27.95
N GLY A 56 4.50 28.38 27.75
CA GLY A 56 3.46 27.83 26.89
C GLY A 56 3.65 28.14 25.40
N ARG A 57 4.71 28.85 25.01
CA ARG A 57 4.95 29.21 23.61
C ARG A 57 5.32 27.98 22.79
N VAL A 58 4.75 27.93 21.60
CA VAL A 58 5.01 26.91 20.58
C VAL A 58 6.05 27.45 19.61
N VAL A 59 7.11 26.67 19.35
CA VAL A 59 8.23 27.08 18.50
C VAL A 59 8.68 25.94 17.57
N PRO A 60 9.19 26.24 16.37
CA PRO A 60 9.81 25.24 15.51
C PRO A 60 11.16 24.81 16.07
N SER A 61 11.28 23.56 16.53
CA SER A 61 12.51 23.05 17.15
C SER A 61 13.73 23.10 16.22
N CYS A 62 13.52 22.96 14.90
CA CYS A 62 14.60 22.94 13.90
C CYS A 62 15.31 24.29 13.72
N GLY A 63 14.66 25.39 14.12
CA GLY A 63 15.22 26.75 14.05
C GLY A 63 15.44 27.39 15.41
N MET A 64 15.09 26.70 16.52
CA MET A 64 15.19 27.24 17.87
C MET A 64 16.54 26.87 18.48
N PRO A 65 17.45 27.83 18.76
CA PRO A 65 18.70 27.55 19.45
C PRO A 65 18.43 26.98 20.83
N ALA A 66 19.14 25.92 21.20
CA ALA A 66 19.07 25.38 22.54
C ALA A 66 19.79 26.32 23.53
N ALA A 67 19.14 26.60 24.66
CA ALA A 67 19.68 27.46 25.71
C ALA A 67 19.62 26.77 27.07
N GLU A 68 20.49 27.22 27.97
CA GLU A 68 20.59 26.71 29.33
C GLU A 68 19.25 26.81 30.06
N GLY A 69 18.86 25.73 30.72
CA GLY A 69 17.65 25.64 31.55
C GLY A 69 16.34 25.56 30.77
N MET A 70 16.35 25.47 29.43
CA MET A 70 15.12 25.27 28.65
C MET A 70 14.40 23.99 29.07
N ARG A 71 13.07 24.06 29.16
CA ARG A 71 12.19 22.91 29.37
C ARG A 71 11.21 22.80 28.21
N ILE A 72 11.30 21.68 27.48
CA ILE A 72 10.58 21.44 26.24
C ILE A 72 9.64 20.25 26.41
N GLU A 73 8.44 20.39 25.87
CA GLU A 73 7.44 19.34 25.70
C GLU A 73 7.31 19.05 24.20
N SER A 74 7.58 17.80 23.79
CA SER A 74 7.40 17.33 22.41
C SER A 74 6.28 16.32 22.27
N GLU A 75 6.10 15.44 23.25
CA GLU A 75 5.21 14.28 23.15
C GLU A 75 3.93 14.47 23.99
N THR A 76 3.23 15.58 23.75
CA THR A 76 1.95 15.88 24.39
C THR A 76 0.79 15.86 23.38
N PRO A 77 -0.46 15.59 23.81
CA PRO A 77 -1.63 15.64 22.93
C PRO A 77 -1.80 16.98 22.22
N GLU A 78 -1.42 18.08 22.89
CA GLU A 78 -1.45 19.43 22.31
C GLU A 78 -0.44 19.56 21.15
N VAL A 79 0.82 19.17 21.37
CA VAL A 79 1.86 19.25 20.33
C VAL A 79 1.51 18.33 19.16
N HIS A 80 1.04 17.11 19.42
CA HIS A 80 0.59 16.17 18.37
C HIS A 80 -0.56 16.75 17.55
N SER A 81 -1.53 17.41 18.18
CA SER A 81 -2.63 18.09 17.49
C SER A 81 -2.15 19.23 16.59
N LEU A 82 -1.16 20.00 17.04
CA LEU A 82 -0.54 21.07 16.25
C LEU A 82 0.23 20.51 15.05
N ARG A 83 0.99 19.41 15.24
CA ARG A 83 1.70 18.71 14.15
C ARG A 83 0.73 18.16 13.12
N ARG A 84 -0.38 17.54 13.57
CA ARG A 84 -1.46 17.08 12.69
C ARG A 84 -2.05 18.24 11.88
N THR A 85 -2.38 19.35 12.55
CA THR A 85 -2.91 20.55 11.88
C THR A 85 -1.96 21.06 10.79
N ALA A 86 -0.65 21.12 11.07
CA ALA A 86 0.36 21.53 10.09
C ALA A 86 0.37 20.59 8.85
N LEU A 87 0.30 19.27 9.08
CA LEU A 87 0.23 18.27 8.01
C LEU A 87 -1.06 18.41 7.18
N GLU A 88 -2.21 18.58 7.83
CA GLU A 88 -3.50 18.76 7.16
C GLU A 88 -3.55 20.03 6.31
N LEU A 89 -2.94 21.13 6.76
CA LEU A 89 -2.80 22.35 5.97
C LEU A 89 -1.90 22.13 4.74
N ILE A 90 -0.78 21.43 4.89
CA ILE A 90 0.10 21.05 3.77
C ILE A 90 -0.65 20.14 2.77
N LEU A 91 -1.48 19.22 3.27
CA LEU A 91 -2.23 18.28 2.43
C LEU A 91 -3.42 18.94 1.72
N SER A 92 -3.90 20.08 2.22
CA SER A 92 -5.12 20.75 1.72
C SER A 92 -5.03 21.22 0.27
N ASP A 93 -3.82 21.44 -0.26
CA ASP A 93 -3.57 21.78 -1.67
C ASP A 93 -2.60 20.81 -2.36
N HIS A 94 -2.24 19.71 -1.69
CA HIS A 94 -1.36 18.67 -2.21
C HIS A 94 -2.04 17.84 -3.31
N VAL A 95 -1.34 17.67 -4.43
CA VAL A 95 -1.84 16.97 -5.62
C VAL A 95 -0.96 15.77 -5.93
N GLY A 96 -1.27 14.66 -5.28
CA GLY A 96 -0.68 13.36 -5.53
C GLY A 96 -1.59 12.28 -4.99
N ASP A 97 -1.70 11.15 -5.69
CA ASP A 97 -2.22 9.94 -5.05
C ASP A 97 -1.02 9.17 -4.51
N CYS A 98 -0.94 8.97 -3.19
CA CYS A 98 0.12 8.09 -2.65
C CYS A 98 -0.01 6.71 -3.28
N LEU A 99 -1.22 6.13 -3.19
CA LEU A 99 -1.60 4.87 -3.82
C LEU A 99 -2.54 5.10 -5.00
N ALA A 100 -2.40 4.32 -6.07
CA ALA A 100 -3.22 4.46 -7.26
C ALA A 100 -4.72 4.18 -6.98
N PRO A 101 -5.66 4.83 -7.70
CA PRO A 101 -7.10 4.60 -7.48
C PRO A 101 -7.55 3.14 -7.62
N CYS A 102 -6.89 2.35 -8.46
CA CYS A 102 -7.17 0.93 -8.65
C CYS A 102 -6.88 0.08 -7.39
N TYR A 103 -5.93 0.49 -6.54
CA TYR A 103 -5.64 -0.15 -5.25
C TYR A 103 -6.85 -0.08 -4.30
N PHE A 104 -7.48 1.10 -4.22
CA PHE A 104 -8.65 1.31 -3.37
C PHE A 104 -9.93 0.67 -3.91
N ALA A 105 -10.01 0.52 -5.23
CA ALA A 105 -11.15 -0.13 -5.87
C ALA A 105 -11.05 -1.66 -5.81
N CYS A 106 -9.85 -2.24 -5.74
CA CYS A 106 -9.65 -3.68 -5.57
C CYS A 106 -9.93 -4.09 -4.12
N PRO A 107 -10.90 -4.98 -3.83
CA PRO A 107 -11.18 -5.41 -2.46
C PRO A 107 -10.03 -6.13 -1.77
N ALA A 108 -9.10 -6.70 -2.54
CA ALA A 108 -7.90 -7.38 -2.03
C ALA A 108 -6.67 -6.47 -1.97
N HIS A 109 -6.81 -5.20 -2.40
CA HIS A 109 -5.72 -4.22 -2.35
C HIS A 109 -4.45 -4.61 -3.13
N MET A 110 -4.63 -5.34 -4.24
CA MET A 110 -3.52 -5.75 -5.13
C MET A 110 -2.72 -4.55 -5.66
N ASP A 111 -1.39 -4.64 -5.68
CA ASP A 111 -0.51 -3.66 -6.35
C ASP A 111 -0.56 -3.81 -7.89
N ILE A 112 -1.69 -3.39 -8.44
CA ILE A 112 -1.96 -3.36 -9.88
C ILE A 112 -0.91 -2.53 -10.64
N PRO A 113 -0.50 -1.33 -10.20
CA PRO A 113 0.54 -0.58 -10.89
C PRO A 113 1.85 -1.34 -11.02
N LYS A 114 2.31 -2.04 -9.97
CA LYS A 114 3.54 -2.85 -10.02
C LYS A 114 3.41 -4.01 -11.01
N MET A 115 2.32 -4.79 -10.89
CA MET A 115 2.01 -5.88 -11.83
C MET A 115 2.02 -5.38 -13.29
N LEU A 116 1.41 -4.23 -13.58
CA LEU A 116 1.37 -3.69 -14.94
C LEU A 116 2.74 -3.25 -15.46
N ARG A 117 3.62 -2.74 -14.60
CA ARG A 117 5.01 -2.43 -15.00
C ARG A 117 5.78 -3.69 -15.35
N GLU A 118 5.69 -4.72 -14.50
CA GLU A 118 6.36 -6.02 -14.72
C GLU A 118 5.86 -6.69 -16.03
N ILE A 119 4.55 -6.67 -16.30
CA ILE A 119 4.01 -7.13 -17.60
C ILE A 119 4.48 -6.25 -18.76
N GLY A 120 4.55 -4.94 -18.56
CA GLY A 120 5.10 -3.98 -19.53
C GLY A 120 6.53 -4.33 -19.93
N ASP A 121 7.34 -4.75 -18.96
CA ASP A 121 8.72 -5.21 -19.12
C ASP A 121 8.83 -6.67 -19.56
N GLN A 122 7.69 -7.35 -19.79
CA GLN A 122 7.58 -8.78 -20.11
C GLN A 122 8.14 -9.72 -19.03
N ASP A 123 8.27 -9.23 -17.80
CA ASP A 123 8.73 -9.98 -16.63
C ASP A 123 7.55 -10.69 -15.95
N LEU A 124 7.12 -11.80 -16.54
CA LEU A 124 5.98 -12.55 -16.02
C LEU A 124 6.25 -13.24 -14.68
N VAL A 125 7.51 -13.55 -14.38
CA VAL A 125 7.92 -14.22 -13.14
C VAL A 125 7.69 -13.28 -11.95
N HIS A 126 8.15 -12.04 -12.05
CA HIS A 126 7.87 -11.05 -11.00
C HIS A 126 6.40 -10.61 -11.01
N ALA A 127 5.75 -10.54 -12.19
CA ALA A 127 4.33 -10.22 -12.26
C ALA A 127 3.45 -11.23 -11.50
N ILE A 128 3.68 -12.54 -11.66
CA ILE A 128 2.89 -13.54 -10.92
C ILE A 128 3.18 -13.49 -9.42
N ALA A 129 4.44 -13.23 -9.03
CA ALA A 129 4.80 -13.05 -7.63
C ALA A 129 4.05 -11.86 -7.02
N THR A 130 4.09 -10.69 -7.67
CA THR A 130 3.35 -9.49 -7.26
C THR A 130 1.84 -9.73 -7.18
N ILE A 131 1.26 -10.51 -8.10
CA ILE A 131 -0.17 -10.85 -8.03
C ILE A 131 -0.46 -11.74 -6.80
N LYS A 132 0.34 -12.79 -6.60
CA LYS A 132 0.15 -13.77 -5.52
C LYS A 132 0.50 -13.22 -4.12
N GLU A 133 1.08 -12.02 -4.03
CA GLU A 133 1.18 -11.29 -2.77
C GLU A 133 -0.21 -11.01 -2.14
N ASP A 134 -1.18 -10.66 -2.98
CA ASP A 134 -2.51 -10.22 -2.54
C ASP A 134 -3.66 -11.14 -2.98
N ILE A 135 -3.44 -11.92 -4.05
CA ILE A 135 -4.47 -12.74 -4.69
C ILE A 135 -4.01 -14.19 -4.73
N ALA A 136 -4.61 -15.04 -3.89
CA ALA A 136 -4.35 -16.49 -3.90
C ALA A 136 -4.90 -17.23 -5.14
N LEU A 137 -5.92 -16.67 -5.80
CA LEU A 137 -6.66 -17.30 -6.90
C LEU A 137 -6.68 -16.44 -8.19
N PRO A 138 -5.52 -16.07 -8.75
CA PRO A 138 -5.46 -15.12 -9.86
C PRO A 138 -6.04 -15.61 -11.18
N ALA A 139 -5.93 -16.89 -11.53
CA ALA A 139 -6.47 -17.46 -12.76
C ALA A 139 -8.01 -17.51 -12.72
N ILE A 140 -8.57 -17.91 -11.58
CA ILE A 140 -10.02 -17.87 -11.33
C ILE A 140 -10.51 -16.42 -11.32
N LEU A 141 -9.89 -15.54 -10.54
CA LEU A 141 -10.29 -14.12 -10.49
C LEU A 141 -10.00 -13.38 -11.80
N GLY A 142 -9.17 -13.91 -12.70
CA GLY A 142 -9.01 -13.40 -14.06
C GLY A 142 -10.29 -13.54 -14.89
N ARG A 143 -11.18 -14.46 -14.50
CA ARG A 143 -12.40 -14.83 -15.21
C ARG A 143 -13.66 -14.32 -14.53
N VAL A 144 -13.76 -14.47 -13.22
CA VAL A 144 -15.02 -14.22 -12.47
C VAL A 144 -15.08 -12.87 -11.75
N CYS A 145 -13.99 -12.09 -11.78
CA CYS A 145 -13.94 -10.81 -11.10
C CYS A 145 -14.83 -9.77 -11.81
N PRO A 146 -15.64 -8.98 -11.08
CA PRO A 146 -16.45 -7.90 -11.67
C PRO A 146 -15.64 -6.63 -12.00
N LYS A 147 -14.31 -6.75 -12.03
CA LYS A 147 -13.33 -5.73 -12.43
C LYS A 147 -13.52 -4.36 -11.75
N PRO A 148 -13.65 -4.28 -10.40
CA PRO A 148 -13.88 -3.01 -9.73
C PRO A 148 -12.70 -2.03 -9.90
N CYS A 149 -11.47 -2.56 -10.01
CA CYS A 149 -10.27 -1.78 -10.31
C CYS A 149 -10.34 -1.02 -11.64
N GLU A 150 -10.95 -1.61 -12.67
CA GLU A 150 -11.11 -0.98 -13.99
C GLU A 150 -12.15 0.14 -13.95
N LYS A 151 -13.19 0.01 -13.11
CA LYS A 151 -14.17 1.08 -12.86
C LYS A 151 -13.53 2.31 -12.20
N GLY A 152 -12.51 2.09 -11.37
CA GLY A 152 -11.72 3.15 -10.74
C GLY A 152 -10.56 3.69 -11.59
N CYS A 153 -10.33 3.14 -12.79
CA CYS A 153 -9.20 3.55 -13.64
C CYS A 153 -9.42 4.96 -14.21
N ARG A 154 -8.43 5.85 -14.07
CA ARG A 154 -8.49 7.21 -14.61
C ARG A 154 -8.51 7.27 -16.13
N ARG A 155 -7.88 6.29 -16.79
CA ARG A 155 -7.86 6.18 -18.26
C ARG A 155 -9.26 5.98 -18.85
N SER A 156 -10.23 5.53 -18.05
CA SER A 156 -11.64 5.44 -18.45
C SER A 156 -12.22 6.77 -18.93
N GLY A 157 -11.71 7.91 -18.45
CA GLY A 157 -12.15 9.23 -18.94
C GLY A 157 -11.64 9.60 -20.34
N ALA A 158 -10.73 8.82 -20.92
CA ALA A 158 -10.12 9.05 -22.22
C ALA A 158 -10.57 7.98 -23.23
N ASP A 159 -9.84 6.86 -23.28
CA ASP A 159 -9.96 5.79 -24.29
C ASP A 159 -10.27 4.43 -23.65
N GLY A 160 -10.79 4.44 -22.41
CA GLY A 160 -11.17 3.26 -21.65
C GLY A 160 -10.09 2.74 -20.71
N PRO A 161 -10.46 1.94 -19.70
CA PRO A 161 -9.53 1.45 -18.68
C PRO A 161 -8.40 0.60 -19.27
N VAL A 162 -7.38 0.38 -18.46
CA VAL A 162 -6.44 -0.74 -18.67
C VAL A 162 -7.19 -2.04 -18.35
N GLU A 163 -7.03 -3.08 -19.17
CA GLU A 163 -7.66 -4.40 -19.00
C GLU A 163 -6.97 -5.22 -17.89
N VAL A 164 -6.94 -4.68 -16.68
CA VAL A 164 -6.25 -5.26 -15.51
C VAL A 164 -6.64 -6.71 -15.29
N CYS A 165 -7.93 -7.05 -15.43
CA CYS A 165 -8.40 -8.40 -15.18
C CYS A 165 -7.86 -9.40 -16.21
N ASP A 166 -7.79 -9.00 -17.48
CA ASP A 166 -7.32 -9.86 -18.57
C ASP A 166 -5.80 -10.00 -18.59
N LEU A 167 -5.08 -8.93 -18.26
CA LEU A 167 -3.63 -8.96 -18.08
C LEU A 167 -3.25 -9.89 -16.91
N LYS A 168 -3.93 -9.79 -15.76
CA LYS A 168 -3.74 -10.73 -14.65
C LYS A 168 -4.06 -12.17 -15.06
N ARG A 169 -5.15 -12.39 -15.81
CA ARG A 169 -5.50 -13.71 -16.35
C ARG A 169 -4.39 -14.26 -17.23
N THR A 170 -3.87 -13.45 -18.14
CA THR A 170 -2.78 -13.85 -19.05
C THR A 170 -1.54 -14.30 -18.29
N VAL A 171 -1.15 -13.57 -17.23
CA VAL A 171 -0.03 -13.97 -16.36
C VAL A 171 -0.32 -15.29 -15.65
N ALA A 172 -1.50 -15.40 -15.01
CA ALA A 172 -1.86 -16.56 -14.21
C ALA A 172 -2.05 -17.83 -15.03
N ASP A 173 -2.60 -17.74 -16.24
CA ASP A 173 -2.78 -18.89 -17.12
C ASP A 173 -1.43 -19.41 -17.61
N ARG A 174 -0.52 -18.51 -18.02
CA ARG A 174 0.83 -18.90 -18.41
C ARG A 174 1.63 -19.52 -17.26
N ASP A 175 1.43 -19.02 -16.04
CA ASP A 175 1.99 -19.62 -14.82
C ASP A 175 1.46 -21.04 -14.62
N LEU A 176 0.15 -21.25 -14.71
CA LEU A 176 -0.48 -22.58 -14.59
C LEU A 176 -0.02 -23.56 -15.69
N GLU A 177 0.15 -23.07 -16.92
CA GLU A 177 0.58 -23.86 -18.08
C GLU A 177 2.09 -24.15 -18.11
N SER A 178 2.89 -23.48 -17.27
CA SER A 178 4.36 -23.58 -17.29
C SER A 178 4.91 -24.97 -16.89
N GLY A 179 4.09 -25.82 -16.28
CA GLY A 179 4.50 -27.09 -15.68
C GLY A 179 5.10 -26.96 -14.28
N ASP A 180 5.58 -25.77 -13.89
CA ASP A 180 5.99 -25.45 -12.52
C ASP A 180 5.44 -24.08 -12.08
N PRO A 181 4.12 -24.02 -11.76
CA PRO A 181 3.48 -22.78 -11.37
C PRO A 181 4.10 -22.19 -10.09
N TYR A 182 4.21 -20.87 -10.04
CA TYR A 182 4.81 -20.13 -8.94
C TYR A 182 4.14 -20.48 -7.60
N ILE A 183 4.96 -20.92 -6.64
CA ILE A 183 4.59 -21.11 -5.24
C ILE A 183 5.37 -20.07 -4.44
N PRO A 184 4.72 -19.23 -3.64
CA PRO A 184 5.42 -18.22 -2.84
C PRO A 184 6.31 -18.89 -1.79
N GLU A 185 7.38 -18.19 -1.41
CA GLU A 185 8.18 -18.60 -0.26
C GLU A 185 7.33 -18.55 1.02
N CYS A 186 7.47 -19.58 1.85
CA CYS A 186 6.86 -19.64 3.17
C CYS A 186 7.91 -19.29 4.24
N ALA A 187 7.48 -18.54 5.26
CA ALA A 187 8.25 -18.32 6.47
C ALA A 187 8.57 -19.65 7.16
N ALA A 188 9.57 -19.61 8.05
CA ALA A 188 9.94 -20.76 8.85
C ALA A 188 8.76 -21.30 9.65
N ASP A 189 8.75 -22.62 9.88
CA ASP A 189 7.71 -23.29 10.65
C ASP A 189 7.52 -22.62 12.01
N SER A 190 6.33 -22.09 12.22
CA SER A 190 5.92 -21.40 13.44
C SER A 190 5.58 -22.36 14.58
N GLY A 191 5.41 -23.66 14.31
CA GLY A 191 4.90 -24.66 15.23
C GLY A 191 3.40 -24.54 15.54
N LYS A 192 2.70 -23.58 14.91
CA LYS A 192 1.27 -23.32 15.13
C LYS A 192 0.42 -24.07 14.11
N ARG A 193 -0.76 -24.52 14.55
CA ARG A 193 -1.71 -25.27 13.74
C ARG A 193 -3.04 -24.55 13.66
N VAL A 194 -3.56 -24.35 12.47
CA VAL A 194 -4.84 -23.68 12.22
C VAL A 194 -5.77 -24.60 11.43
N ALA A 195 -7.01 -24.74 11.90
CA ALA A 195 -8.07 -25.39 11.13
C ALA A 195 -8.86 -24.34 10.34
N VAL A 196 -9.02 -24.56 9.04
CA VAL A 196 -9.83 -23.72 8.15
C VAL A 196 -11.01 -24.56 7.65
N VAL A 197 -12.23 -24.21 8.05
CA VAL A 197 -13.44 -24.96 7.71
C VAL A 197 -14.17 -24.27 6.55
N GLY A 198 -14.26 -24.95 5.41
CA GLY A 198 -14.82 -24.47 4.14
C GLY A 198 -13.72 -24.12 3.14
N ALA A 199 -13.48 -25.01 2.17
CA ALA A 199 -12.52 -24.89 1.08
C ALA A 199 -13.05 -24.09 -0.12
N GLY A 200 -13.90 -23.09 0.12
CA GLY A 200 -14.28 -22.09 -0.87
C GLY A 200 -13.20 -21.01 -1.07
N PRO A 201 -13.49 -19.95 -1.85
CA PRO A 201 -12.53 -18.88 -2.12
C PRO A 201 -11.90 -18.24 -0.87
N THR A 202 -12.68 -18.06 0.19
CA THR A 202 -12.19 -17.51 1.47
C THR A 202 -11.21 -18.46 2.16
N GLY A 203 -11.57 -19.74 2.27
CA GLY A 203 -10.73 -20.72 2.98
C GLY A 203 -9.47 -21.05 2.21
N LEU A 204 -9.53 -21.14 0.88
CA LEU A 204 -8.35 -21.31 0.03
C LEU A 204 -7.39 -20.12 0.18
N ALA A 205 -7.90 -18.88 0.16
CA ALA A 205 -7.07 -17.70 0.37
C ALA A 205 -6.49 -17.64 1.78
N ALA A 206 -7.29 -17.93 2.82
CA ALA A 206 -6.81 -17.96 4.19
C ALA A 206 -5.74 -19.03 4.39
N ALA A 207 -5.95 -20.24 3.87
CA ALA A 207 -4.99 -21.32 3.94
C ALA A 207 -3.69 -20.95 3.23
N PHE A 208 -3.75 -20.38 2.02
CA PHE A 208 -2.60 -19.86 1.29
C PHE A 208 -1.78 -18.87 2.12
N HIS A 209 -2.42 -17.84 2.70
CA HIS A 209 -1.71 -16.82 3.49
C HIS A 209 -1.19 -17.34 4.82
N LEU A 210 -1.95 -18.16 5.56
CA LEU A 210 -1.49 -18.78 6.81
C LEU A 210 -0.27 -19.68 6.59
N ARG A 211 -0.23 -20.40 5.45
CA ARG A 211 0.90 -21.25 5.11
C ARG A 211 2.15 -20.44 4.77
N ARG A 212 1.99 -19.29 4.09
CA ARG A 212 3.08 -18.33 3.86
C ARG A 212 3.67 -17.77 5.15
N GLU A 213 2.88 -17.61 6.21
CA GLU A 213 3.37 -17.19 7.53
C GLU A 213 3.99 -18.35 8.36
N GLY A 214 4.11 -19.55 7.77
CA GLY A 214 4.76 -20.70 8.40
C GLY A 214 3.86 -21.51 9.34
N HIS A 215 2.54 -21.33 9.31
CA HIS A 215 1.61 -22.13 10.10
C HIS A 215 1.26 -23.43 9.40
N HIS A 216 0.99 -24.50 10.15
CA HIS A 216 0.39 -25.73 9.61
C HIS A 216 -1.11 -25.52 9.44
N VAL A 217 -1.64 -25.80 8.25
CA VAL A 217 -3.05 -25.58 7.95
C VAL A 217 -3.74 -26.90 7.61
N LYS A 218 -4.83 -27.19 8.33
CA LYS A 218 -5.80 -28.22 7.95
C LYS A 218 -7.02 -27.57 7.33
N LEU A 219 -7.23 -27.79 6.04
CA LEU A 219 -8.39 -27.31 5.28
C LEU A 219 -9.47 -28.39 5.27
N ILE A 220 -10.64 -28.11 5.82
CA ILE A 220 -11.72 -29.08 6.02
C ILE A 220 -12.90 -28.66 5.15
N ASP A 221 -13.48 -29.56 4.38
CA ASP A 221 -14.69 -29.29 3.60
C ASP A 221 -15.66 -30.48 3.66
N ALA A 222 -16.96 -30.18 3.59
CA ALA A 222 -18.00 -31.19 3.56
C ALA A 222 -18.10 -31.88 2.19
N GLU A 223 -17.62 -31.22 1.13
CA GLU A 223 -17.58 -31.77 -0.22
C GLU A 223 -16.29 -32.57 -0.46
N ASP A 224 -16.28 -33.38 -1.51
CA ASP A 224 -15.15 -34.22 -1.91
C ASP A 224 -13.99 -33.43 -2.55
N ARG A 225 -14.27 -32.22 -3.04
CA ARG A 225 -13.31 -31.35 -3.73
C ARG A 225 -13.33 -29.92 -3.23
N ALA A 226 -12.14 -29.32 -3.09
CA ALA A 226 -11.97 -27.91 -2.76
C ALA A 226 -12.38 -26.99 -3.94
N GLY A 227 -12.84 -25.78 -3.63
CA GLY A 227 -13.32 -24.77 -4.59
C GLY A 227 -14.71 -24.21 -4.24
N GLY A 228 -15.49 -24.96 -3.45
CA GLY A 228 -16.80 -24.55 -2.95
C GLY A 228 -17.72 -24.05 -4.07
N ARG A 229 -18.26 -22.84 -3.92
CA ARG A 229 -19.23 -22.27 -4.87
C ARG A 229 -18.73 -22.10 -6.32
N LEU A 230 -17.41 -22.09 -6.53
CA LEU A 230 -16.82 -21.85 -7.84
C LEU A 230 -17.19 -22.94 -8.86
N TRP A 231 -17.40 -24.18 -8.42
CA TRP A 231 -17.74 -25.31 -9.27
C TRP A 231 -19.09 -25.18 -9.98
N HIS A 232 -20.02 -24.40 -9.45
CA HIS A 232 -21.39 -24.33 -9.95
C HIS A 232 -21.87 -22.93 -10.29
N GLU A 233 -21.21 -21.88 -9.80
CA GLU A 233 -21.65 -20.50 -10.02
C GLU A 233 -21.21 -19.92 -11.37
N PHE A 234 -20.11 -20.42 -11.96
CA PHE A 234 -19.51 -19.85 -13.17
C PHE A 234 -19.26 -20.87 -14.29
N PRO A 235 -20.20 -21.78 -14.63
CA PRO A 235 -19.95 -22.90 -15.54
C PRO A 235 -19.60 -22.49 -16.98
N LYS A 236 -19.89 -21.23 -17.37
CA LYS A 236 -19.56 -20.69 -18.70
C LYS A 236 -18.24 -19.93 -18.74
N ASP A 237 -17.85 -19.36 -17.60
CA ASP A 237 -16.75 -18.40 -17.53
C ASP A 237 -15.49 -19.01 -16.90
N LEU A 238 -15.65 -20.06 -16.09
CA LEU A 238 -14.57 -20.72 -15.36
C LEU A 238 -14.48 -22.21 -15.78
N PRO A 239 -13.51 -22.57 -16.63
CA PRO A 239 -13.23 -23.97 -16.95
C PRO A 239 -12.87 -24.79 -15.71
N GLU A 240 -13.31 -26.05 -15.65
CA GLU A 240 -13.06 -26.94 -14.51
C GLU A 240 -11.57 -27.22 -14.33
N GLU A 241 -10.82 -27.29 -15.43
CA GLU A 241 -9.38 -27.56 -15.43
C GLU A 241 -8.59 -26.40 -14.80
N VAL A 242 -9.02 -25.16 -15.05
CA VAL A 242 -8.41 -23.96 -14.45
C VAL A 242 -8.67 -23.93 -12.95
N LEU A 243 -9.91 -24.20 -12.53
CA LEU A 243 -10.27 -24.25 -11.11
C LEU A 243 -9.51 -25.36 -10.39
N ALA A 244 -9.49 -26.58 -10.95
CA ALA A 244 -8.77 -27.72 -10.39
C ALA A 244 -7.26 -27.44 -10.31
N GLY A 245 -6.66 -26.90 -11.38
CA GLY A 245 -5.24 -26.61 -11.47
C GLY A 245 -4.80 -25.57 -10.43
N GLU A 246 -5.53 -24.47 -10.30
CA GLU A 246 -5.19 -23.42 -9.34
C GLU A 246 -5.36 -23.87 -7.88
N VAL A 247 -6.42 -24.65 -7.59
CA VAL A 247 -6.60 -25.29 -6.28
C VAL A 247 -5.45 -26.25 -5.97
N ALA A 248 -5.01 -27.06 -6.94
CA ALA A 248 -3.91 -27.99 -6.77
C ALA A 248 -2.59 -27.27 -6.43
N VAL A 249 -2.32 -26.10 -7.03
CA VAL A 249 -1.14 -25.28 -6.70
C VAL A 249 -1.19 -24.83 -5.24
N ILE A 250 -2.34 -24.40 -4.73
CA ILE A 250 -2.47 -24.04 -3.31
C ILE A 250 -2.21 -25.26 -2.42
N LEU A 251 -2.83 -26.41 -2.71
CA LEU A 251 -2.65 -27.61 -1.89
C LEU A 251 -1.20 -28.15 -1.89
N ARG A 252 -0.42 -27.89 -2.95
CA ARG A 252 1.02 -28.19 -3.01
C ARG A 252 1.85 -27.44 -1.96
N MET A 253 1.30 -26.42 -1.30
CA MET A 253 1.94 -25.71 -0.18
C MET A 253 1.87 -26.49 1.14
N GLU A 254 1.76 -27.81 1.11
CA GLU A 254 1.63 -28.67 2.30
C GLU A 254 0.42 -28.30 3.17
N ILE A 255 -0.72 -28.04 2.52
CA ILE A 255 -2.01 -27.85 3.19
C ILE A 255 -2.71 -29.22 3.29
N ASP A 256 -3.04 -29.65 4.50
CA ASP A 256 -3.74 -30.92 4.75
C ASP A 256 -5.23 -30.75 4.42
N PHE A 257 -5.70 -31.35 3.32
CA PHE A 257 -7.09 -31.25 2.89
C PHE A 257 -7.91 -32.46 3.36
N ALA A 258 -8.86 -32.21 4.27
CA ALA A 258 -9.84 -33.16 4.74
C ALA A 258 -11.21 -32.94 4.07
N SER A 259 -11.43 -33.64 2.96
CA SER A 259 -12.71 -33.68 2.26
C SER A 259 -13.79 -34.49 3.01
N ASN A 260 -15.05 -34.40 2.57
CA ASN A 260 -16.17 -35.20 3.10
C ASN A 260 -16.31 -35.14 4.63
N THR A 261 -15.95 -34.00 5.23
CA THR A 261 -15.94 -33.79 6.67
C THR A 261 -16.74 -32.53 7.01
N ARG A 262 -17.94 -32.72 7.54
CA ARG A 262 -18.86 -31.62 7.89
C ARG A 262 -18.73 -31.24 9.36
N LEU A 263 -18.49 -29.95 9.61
CA LEU A 263 -18.51 -29.37 10.96
C LEU A 263 -19.91 -29.52 11.58
N GLY A 264 -19.95 -29.99 12.84
CA GLY A 264 -21.17 -30.24 13.59
C GLY A 264 -21.83 -31.61 13.31
N THR A 265 -21.40 -32.33 12.27
CA THR A 265 -21.87 -33.70 11.97
C THR A 265 -20.75 -34.71 12.19
N ASP A 266 -19.63 -34.54 11.48
CA ASP A 266 -18.51 -35.49 11.51
C ASP A 266 -17.42 -35.06 12.49
N ILE A 267 -17.31 -33.75 12.75
CA ILE A 267 -16.36 -33.18 13.71
C ILE A 267 -16.99 -32.01 14.46
N ALA A 268 -16.84 -31.98 15.78
CA ALA A 268 -17.36 -30.88 16.59
C ALA A 268 -16.40 -29.67 16.59
N LEU A 269 -16.95 -28.45 16.72
CA LEU A 269 -16.12 -27.24 16.85
C LEU A 269 -15.20 -27.31 18.09
N SER A 270 -15.69 -27.88 19.20
CA SER A 270 -14.91 -28.09 20.42
C SER A 270 -13.69 -28.99 20.21
N GLU A 271 -13.78 -30.00 19.34
CA GLU A 271 -12.66 -30.89 19.01
C GLU A 271 -11.59 -30.15 18.21
N LEU A 272 -12.01 -29.30 17.28
CA LEU A 272 -11.09 -28.42 16.55
C LEU A 272 -10.39 -27.44 17.49
N GLN A 273 -11.11 -26.83 18.43
CA GLN A 273 -10.51 -25.92 19.41
C GLN A 273 -9.50 -26.61 20.34
N GLN A 274 -9.67 -27.91 20.62
CA GLN A 274 -8.70 -28.68 21.42
C GLN A 274 -7.47 -29.09 20.60
N SER A 275 -7.63 -29.23 19.29
CA SER A 275 -6.61 -29.78 18.39
C SER A 275 -5.84 -28.70 17.62
N PHE A 276 -6.29 -27.46 17.60
CA PHE A 276 -5.69 -26.39 16.83
C PHE A 276 -5.54 -25.13 17.68
N ASP A 277 -4.51 -24.33 17.39
CA ASP A 277 -4.28 -23.05 18.05
C ASP A 277 -5.33 -22.01 17.65
N ALA A 278 -5.90 -22.13 16.46
CA ALA A 278 -7.03 -21.32 15.98
C ALA A 278 -7.91 -22.09 14.98
N VAL A 279 -9.17 -21.65 14.88
CA VAL A 279 -10.16 -22.16 13.92
C VAL A 279 -10.75 -21.01 13.13
N LEU A 280 -10.76 -21.12 11.80
CA LEU A 280 -11.42 -20.18 10.90
C LEU A 280 -12.63 -20.83 10.22
N LEU A 281 -13.80 -20.22 10.36
CA LEU A 281 -15.04 -20.65 9.75
C LEU A 281 -15.34 -19.87 8.46
N CYS A 282 -15.40 -20.60 7.35
CA CYS A 282 -15.62 -20.10 5.98
C CYS A 282 -16.79 -20.83 5.27
N CYS A 283 -17.69 -21.47 6.01
CA CYS A 283 -18.73 -22.41 5.54
C CYS A 283 -19.87 -21.82 4.67
N GLY A 284 -19.60 -20.81 3.83
CA GLY A 284 -20.59 -20.29 2.89
C GLY A 284 -21.76 -19.56 3.55
N GLY A 285 -22.87 -19.39 2.81
CA GLY A 285 -24.04 -18.63 3.28
C GLY A 285 -24.90 -19.37 4.31
N ASP A 286 -24.86 -20.70 4.31
CA ASP A 286 -25.68 -21.56 5.16
C ASP A 286 -25.17 -21.62 6.62
N ALA A 287 -23.93 -21.15 6.84
CA ALA A 287 -23.29 -21.02 8.14
C ALA A 287 -24.16 -20.29 9.18
N LYS A 288 -25.06 -19.39 8.77
CA LYS A 288 -25.94 -18.67 9.70
C LYS A 288 -26.91 -19.61 10.44
N GLU A 289 -27.39 -20.65 9.78
CA GLU A 289 -28.35 -21.60 10.35
C GLU A 289 -27.64 -22.54 11.31
N GLU A 290 -26.48 -23.06 10.90
CA GLU A 290 -25.67 -24.03 11.66
C GLU A 290 -24.88 -23.39 12.82
N ALA A 291 -24.49 -22.11 12.73
CA ALA A 291 -23.63 -21.47 13.72
C ALA A 291 -24.20 -21.45 15.13
N LYS A 292 -25.54 -21.46 15.29
CA LYS A 292 -26.17 -21.57 16.61
C LYS A 292 -25.88 -22.91 17.27
N ASP A 293 -25.89 -23.98 16.48
CA ASP A 293 -25.66 -25.34 16.96
C ASP A 293 -24.19 -25.54 17.36
N TRP A 294 -23.28 -24.74 16.77
CA TRP A 294 -21.88 -24.65 17.19
C TRP A 294 -21.65 -23.73 18.41
N GLY A 295 -22.72 -23.16 18.98
CA GLY A 295 -22.63 -22.26 20.14
C GLY A 295 -22.15 -20.85 19.82
N LEU A 296 -22.20 -20.42 18.55
CA LEU A 296 -21.75 -19.08 18.13
C LEU A 296 -22.90 -18.08 18.10
N LYS A 297 -22.57 -16.82 18.36
CA LYS A 297 -23.50 -15.70 18.16
C LYS A 297 -23.70 -15.46 16.67
N ILE A 298 -24.92 -15.11 16.30
CA ILE A 298 -25.26 -14.74 14.92
C ILE A 298 -25.72 -13.29 14.85
N SER A 299 -25.35 -12.62 13.77
CA SER A 299 -25.86 -11.32 13.39
C SER A 299 -27.03 -11.46 12.40
N ARG A 300 -27.54 -10.32 11.91
CA ARG A 300 -28.54 -10.33 10.84
C ARG A 300 -28.03 -11.04 9.57
N ARG A 301 -26.73 -10.98 9.28
CA ARG A 301 -26.16 -11.37 7.97
C ARG A 301 -25.39 -12.71 7.99
N GLY A 302 -25.00 -13.22 9.15
CA GLY A 302 -24.18 -14.43 9.27
C GLY A 302 -23.66 -14.59 10.70
N VAL A 303 -22.55 -15.29 10.87
CA VAL A 303 -21.83 -15.37 12.16
C VAL A 303 -21.48 -13.95 12.64
N ASP A 304 -21.68 -13.69 13.94
CA ASP A 304 -21.32 -12.42 14.56
C ASP A 304 -19.81 -12.35 14.81
N VAL A 305 -19.17 -11.31 14.29
CA VAL A 305 -17.72 -11.11 14.41
C VAL A 305 -17.36 -9.65 14.64
N ASN A 306 -16.18 -9.42 15.21
CA ASN A 306 -15.54 -8.12 15.16
C ASN A 306 -15.16 -7.78 13.71
N ALA A 307 -15.72 -6.70 13.18
CA ALA A 307 -15.58 -6.31 11.76
C ALA A 307 -14.15 -5.97 11.32
N GLY A 308 -13.21 -5.74 12.27
CA GLY A 308 -11.82 -5.47 11.97
C GLY A 308 -10.88 -6.67 12.13
N THR A 309 -11.24 -7.63 12.98
CA THR A 309 -10.35 -8.74 13.39
C THR A 309 -10.90 -10.13 13.10
N PHE A 310 -12.15 -10.23 12.61
CA PHE A 310 -12.85 -11.49 12.30
C PHE A 310 -13.07 -12.43 13.49
N GLU A 311 -12.70 -12.01 14.70
CA GLU A 311 -12.92 -12.75 15.94
C GLU A 311 -14.41 -12.92 16.20
N THR A 312 -14.82 -14.14 16.54
CA THR A 312 -16.15 -14.41 17.07
C THR A 312 -16.21 -14.10 18.57
N GLY A 313 -17.37 -14.33 19.20
CA GLY A 313 -17.47 -14.28 20.66
C GLY A 313 -16.74 -15.43 21.40
N THR A 314 -16.20 -16.40 20.67
CA THR A 314 -15.49 -17.55 21.22
C THR A 314 -13.98 -17.40 20.99
N PRO A 315 -13.14 -17.44 22.05
CA PRO A 315 -11.70 -17.32 21.91
C PRO A 315 -11.10 -18.37 20.97
N GLY A 316 -10.19 -17.94 20.10
CA GLY A 316 -9.53 -18.80 19.11
C GLY A 316 -10.39 -19.20 17.92
N VAL A 317 -11.63 -18.70 17.82
CA VAL A 317 -12.53 -18.97 16.70
C VAL A 317 -12.82 -17.68 15.93
N PHE A 318 -12.55 -17.73 14.64
CA PHE A 318 -12.73 -16.65 13.67
C PHE A 318 -13.77 -17.06 12.63
N ALA A 319 -14.41 -16.08 11.97
CA ALA A 319 -15.27 -16.35 10.83
C ALA A 319 -15.11 -15.27 9.74
N ALA A 320 -15.10 -15.68 8.47
CA ALA A 320 -14.82 -14.77 7.35
C ALA A 320 -15.61 -15.11 6.09
N GLY A 321 -15.57 -14.19 5.12
CA GLY A 321 -16.20 -14.38 3.83
C GLY A 321 -17.71 -14.49 3.92
N ASN A 322 -18.28 -15.42 3.14
CA ASN A 322 -19.73 -15.55 3.07
C ASN A 322 -20.36 -16.05 4.38
N ALA A 323 -19.59 -16.64 5.30
CA ALA A 323 -20.08 -17.08 6.61
C ALA A 323 -20.59 -15.92 7.48
N ILE A 324 -20.06 -14.71 7.31
CA ILE A 324 -20.42 -13.53 8.10
C ILE A 324 -21.37 -12.57 7.36
N ARG A 325 -21.51 -12.70 6.03
CA ARG A 325 -22.25 -11.73 5.21
C ARG A 325 -23.17 -12.31 4.14
N GLY A 326 -23.30 -13.63 4.04
CA GLY A 326 -24.00 -14.31 2.95
C GLY A 326 -23.24 -14.19 1.62
N LYS A 327 -23.94 -14.23 0.48
CA LYS A 327 -23.30 -14.26 -0.84
C LYS A 327 -22.63 -12.93 -1.22
N GLY A 328 -21.31 -12.93 -1.39
CA GLY A 328 -20.50 -11.78 -1.81
C GLY A 328 -19.79 -11.95 -3.17
N LEU A 329 -18.94 -10.97 -3.53
CA LEU A 329 -18.04 -11.06 -4.69
C LEU A 329 -16.89 -12.04 -4.40
N VAL A 330 -16.47 -12.84 -5.38
CA VAL A 330 -15.34 -13.80 -5.19
C VAL A 330 -14.07 -13.08 -4.74
N VAL A 331 -13.74 -11.93 -5.35
CA VAL A 331 -12.58 -11.12 -4.96
C VAL A 331 -12.68 -10.60 -3.52
N ARG A 332 -13.89 -10.33 -3.01
CA ARG A 332 -14.05 -9.96 -1.60
C ARG A 332 -13.92 -11.17 -0.67
N SER A 333 -14.36 -12.34 -1.08
CA SER A 333 -14.12 -13.59 -0.34
C SER A 333 -12.62 -13.88 -0.21
N VAL A 334 -11.85 -13.72 -1.28
CA VAL A 334 -10.38 -13.85 -1.25
C VAL A 334 -9.75 -12.82 -0.32
N ALA A 335 -10.18 -11.55 -0.41
CA ALA A 335 -9.72 -10.50 0.50
C ALA A 335 -10.05 -10.78 1.97
N ASP A 336 -11.29 -11.22 2.27
CA ASP A 336 -11.70 -11.62 3.62
C ASP A 336 -10.80 -12.75 4.15
N GLY A 337 -10.42 -13.72 3.29
CA GLY A 337 -9.50 -14.80 3.67
C GLY A 337 -8.09 -14.32 4.01
N LYS A 338 -7.54 -13.40 3.19
CA LYS A 338 -6.25 -12.74 3.47
C LYS A 338 -6.26 -11.97 4.78
N GLU A 339 -7.27 -11.12 4.97
CA GLU A 339 -7.39 -10.29 6.17
C GLU A 339 -7.61 -11.14 7.44
N ALA A 340 -8.39 -12.22 7.35
CA ALA A 340 -8.60 -13.16 8.45
C ALA A 340 -7.32 -13.94 8.78
N ALA A 341 -6.54 -14.37 7.78
CA ALA A 341 -5.25 -15.02 7.99
C ALA A 341 -4.29 -14.12 8.78
N ALA A 342 -4.21 -12.84 8.43
CA ALA A 342 -3.37 -11.87 9.16
C ALA A 342 -3.82 -11.67 10.61
N ALA A 343 -5.13 -11.67 10.88
CA ALA A 343 -5.65 -11.60 12.25
C ALA A 343 -5.33 -12.87 13.07
N ILE A 344 -5.42 -14.04 12.43
CA ILE A 344 -5.10 -15.33 13.06
C ILE A 344 -3.61 -15.46 13.34
N ASP A 345 -2.74 -15.04 12.42
CA ASP A 345 -1.28 -15.03 12.62
C ASP A 345 -0.90 -14.24 13.89
N GLN A 346 -1.41 -13.01 14.02
CA GLN A 346 -1.23 -12.18 15.24
C GLN A 346 -1.74 -12.90 16.49
N TYR A 347 -2.93 -13.52 16.41
CA TYR A 347 -3.52 -14.26 17.54
C TYR A 347 -2.65 -15.43 17.99
N VAL A 348 -2.21 -16.30 17.07
CA VAL A 348 -1.46 -17.52 17.43
C VAL A 348 -0.04 -17.21 17.89
N ARG A 349 0.51 -16.03 17.52
CA ARG A 349 1.77 -15.48 18.05
C ARG A 349 1.64 -14.81 19.42
N GLY A 350 0.41 -14.62 19.91
CA GLY A 350 0.15 -13.92 21.17
C GLY A 350 0.31 -12.40 21.08
N GLU A 351 0.20 -11.86 19.87
CA GLU A 351 0.25 -10.41 19.61
C GLU A 351 -1.14 -9.79 19.81
N THR A 352 -1.17 -8.48 20.03
CA THR A 352 -2.44 -7.74 20.03
C THR A 352 -2.99 -7.73 18.60
N ILE A 353 -4.16 -8.34 18.39
CA ILE A 353 -4.79 -8.34 17.08
C ILE A 353 -5.20 -6.92 16.71
N THR A 354 -4.59 -6.40 15.65
CA THR A 354 -4.91 -5.12 15.05
C THR A 354 -5.65 -5.34 13.75
N PRO A 355 -6.73 -4.58 13.48
CA PRO A 355 -7.36 -4.59 12.18
C PRO A 355 -6.35 -4.26 11.09
N VAL A 356 -6.50 -4.87 9.91
CA VAL A 356 -5.66 -4.56 8.75
C VAL A 356 -5.68 -3.05 8.51
N ALA A 357 -4.53 -2.41 8.75
CA ALA A 357 -4.40 -0.98 8.67
C ALA A 357 -4.69 -0.52 7.24
N ARG A 358 -5.54 0.51 7.10
CA ARG A 358 -5.67 1.19 5.83
C ARG A 358 -4.48 2.14 5.71
N PRO A 359 -3.61 1.97 4.71
CA PRO A 359 -2.49 2.89 4.55
C PRO A 359 -3.03 4.30 4.35
N PHE A 360 -2.36 5.28 4.95
CA PHE A 360 -2.60 6.67 4.62
C PHE A 360 -2.37 6.85 3.11
N SER A 361 -3.22 7.64 2.48
CA SER A 361 -3.00 8.06 1.11
C SER A 361 -3.64 9.41 0.90
N SER A 362 -2.82 10.37 0.50
CA SER A 362 -3.36 11.53 -0.20
C SER A 362 -4.04 11.05 -1.48
N ARG A 363 -5.12 11.74 -1.87
CA ARG A 363 -5.89 11.44 -3.07
C ARG A 363 -6.22 12.73 -3.79
N ILE A 364 -5.94 12.76 -5.09
CA ILE A 364 -6.29 13.89 -5.95
C ILE A 364 -7.81 14.01 -6.13
N GLY A 365 -8.52 12.89 -6.04
CA GLY A 365 -9.95 12.82 -6.30
C GLY A 365 -10.26 12.74 -7.79
N LYS A 366 -11.36 13.39 -8.21
CA LYS A 366 -11.80 13.40 -9.61
C LYS A 366 -10.89 14.33 -10.41
N ILE A 367 -10.32 13.80 -11.50
CA ILE A 367 -9.49 14.59 -12.42
C ILE A 367 -10.39 15.46 -13.32
N PRO A 368 -10.16 16.78 -13.37
CA PRO A 368 -10.77 17.66 -14.36
C PRO A 368 -10.43 17.22 -15.80
N GLY A 369 -11.35 17.41 -16.75
CA GLY A 369 -11.16 16.93 -18.12
C GLY A 369 -9.97 17.56 -18.85
N ASP A 370 -9.63 18.81 -18.50
CA ASP A 370 -8.49 19.57 -19.01
C ASP A 370 -7.14 19.10 -18.46
N GLU A 371 -7.11 18.38 -17.33
CA GLU A 371 -5.89 17.77 -16.77
C GLU A 371 -5.65 16.34 -17.25
N LEU A 372 -6.64 15.71 -17.87
CA LEU A 372 -6.52 14.34 -18.35
C LEU A 372 -5.38 14.13 -19.37
N PRO A 373 -5.09 15.05 -20.31
CA PRO A 373 -3.94 14.94 -21.20
C PRO A 373 -2.59 14.79 -20.47
N GLU A 374 -2.41 15.45 -19.32
CA GLU A 374 -1.19 15.33 -18.52
C GLU A 374 -1.03 13.92 -17.94
N PHE A 375 -2.12 13.27 -17.53
CA PHE A 375 -2.06 11.87 -17.09
C PHE A 375 -1.83 10.92 -18.26
N LEU A 376 -2.45 11.18 -19.42
CA LEU A 376 -2.27 10.36 -20.62
C LEU A 376 -0.82 10.33 -21.10
N ALA A 377 -0.10 11.44 -20.93
CA ALA A 377 1.32 11.54 -21.27
C ALA A 377 2.24 10.61 -20.45
N ASN A 378 1.76 10.02 -19.35
CA ASN A 378 2.51 9.03 -18.57
C ASN A 378 2.42 7.61 -19.17
N GLY A 379 1.38 7.33 -19.96
CA GLY A 379 1.14 6.02 -20.56
C GLY A 379 1.50 5.99 -22.03
N THR A 380 1.57 4.79 -22.60
CA THR A 380 1.76 4.62 -24.04
C THR A 380 0.44 4.87 -24.77
N PRO A 381 0.44 5.70 -25.84
CA PRO A 381 -0.69 5.81 -26.75
C PRO A 381 -0.92 4.47 -27.44
N GLY A 382 -2.17 4.01 -27.50
CA GLY A 382 -2.48 2.71 -28.09
C GLY A 382 -3.95 2.40 -27.99
N ALA A 383 -4.47 1.67 -28.99
CA ALA A 383 -5.85 1.25 -28.99
C ALA A 383 -6.09 0.26 -27.85
N ARG A 384 -7.18 0.47 -27.11
CA ARG A 384 -7.70 -0.51 -26.18
C ARG A 384 -8.15 -1.75 -26.96
N LEU A 385 -7.71 -2.94 -26.55
CA LEU A 385 -8.25 -4.16 -27.13
C LEU A 385 -9.72 -4.36 -26.76
N PRO A 386 -10.51 -5.03 -27.62
CA PRO A 386 -11.83 -5.50 -27.24
C PRO A 386 -11.75 -6.36 -25.98
N ALA A 387 -12.81 -6.31 -25.16
CA ALA A 387 -12.90 -7.19 -24.00
C ALA A 387 -12.85 -8.66 -24.46
N SER A 388 -11.88 -9.40 -23.95
CA SER A 388 -11.78 -10.85 -24.15
C SER A 388 -12.86 -11.58 -23.35
N LYS A 389 -13.26 -12.75 -23.86
CA LYS A 389 -14.12 -13.68 -23.13
C LYS A 389 -13.28 -14.43 -22.10
N PRO A 390 -13.83 -14.80 -20.94
CA PRO A 390 -13.13 -15.57 -19.91
C PRO A 390 -12.52 -16.91 -20.38
N THR A 391 -13.03 -17.48 -21.47
CA THR A 391 -12.54 -18.74 -22.08
C THR A 391 -11.58 -18.53 -23.25
N ASP A 392 -11.32 -17.30 -23.67
CA ASP A 392 -10.32 -17.01 -24.71
C ASP A 392 -8.91 -17.33 -24.20
N ASN A 393 -8.00 -17.66 -25.13
CA ASN A 393 -6.60 -17.91 -24.83
C ASN A 393 -5.91 -16.68 -24.22
N PRO A 394 -4.83 -16.88 -23.43
CA PRO A 394 -3.99 -15.78 -22.93
C PRO A 394 -3.48 -14.89 -24.05
N LEU A 395 -3.31 -13.60 -23.78
CA LEU A 395 -2.73 -12.67 -24.75
C LEU A 395 -1.28 -13.05 -25.08
N ASP A 396 -0.86 -12.78 -26.31
CA ASP A 396 0.55 -12.82 -26.70
C ASP A 396 1.35 -11.80 -25.86
N LEU A 397 2.58 -12.15 -25.45
CA LEU A 397 3.37 -11.31 -24.54
C LEU A 397 3.62 -9.89 -25.05
N PRO A 398 3.98 -9.68 -26.33
CA PRO A 398 4.13 -8.32 -26.85
C PRO A 398 2.83 -7.50 -26.77
N VAL A 399 1.70 -8.15 -26.99
CA VAL A 399 0.37 -7.52 -26.92
C VAL A 399 0.01 -7.21 -25.47
N ALA A 400 0.26 -8.13 -24.54
CA ALA A 400 0.05 -7.90 -23.11
C ALA A 400 0.92 -6.75 -22.59
N SER A 401 2.19 -6.69 -23.00
CA SER A 401 3.11 -5.60 -22.68
C SER A 401 2.59 -4.25 -23.19
N GLU A 402 2.15 -4.16 -24.46
CA GLU A 402 1.56 -2.93 -25.00
C GLU A 402 0.33 -2.49 -24.21
N GLN A 403 -0.58 -3.43 -23.89
CA GLN A 403 -1.78 -3.11 -23.12
C GLN A 403 -1.48 -2.75 -21.65
N ALA A 404 -0.43 -3.32 -21.04
CA ALA A 404 -0.02 -2.97 -19.69
C ALA A 404 0.62 -1.58 -19.63
N ASN A 405 1.43 -1.24 -20.65
CA ASN A 405 2.06 0.06 -20.85
C ASN A 405 1.04 1.19 -21.14
N ARG A 406 -0.26 0.86 -21.26
CA ARG A 406 -1.35 1.84 -21.23
C ARG A 406 -1.59 2.43 -19.83
N CYS A 407 -1.02 1.87 -18.76
CA CYS A 407 -1.14 2.42 -17.41
C CYS A 407 -0.68 3.88 -17.34
N LEU A 408 -1.44 4.74 -16.65
CA LEU A 408 -1.10 6.17 -16.50
C LEU A 408 -0.17 6.46 -15.31
N ALA A 409 0.33 5.41 -14.64
CA ALA A 409 1.17 5.51 -13.44
C ALA A 409 0.61 6.51 -12.40
N CYS A 410 -0.68 6.37 -12.05
CA CYS A 410 -1.38 7.35 -11.20
C CYS A 410 -0.88 7.42 -9.75
N GLY A 411 -0.24 6.37 -9.25
CA GLY A 411 0.32 6.33 -7.90
C GLY A 411 1.64 7.09 -7.82
N CYS A 412 1.98 7.61 -6.64
CA CYS A 412 3.18 8.39 -6.43
C CYS A 412 4.41 7.49 -6.42
N ILE A 413 5.45 7.88 -7.17
CA ILE A 413 6.74 7.17 -7.15
C ILE A 413 7.43 7.18 -5.77
N ALA A 414 7.14 8.19 -4.94
CA ALA A 414 7.69 8.30 -3.60
C ALA A 414 6.88 7.54 -2.54
N HIS A 415 5.82 6.80 -2.93
CA HIS A 415 5.04 5.99 -2.00
C HIS A 415 5.96 5.07 -1.17
N GLY A 416 5.77 5.05 0.14
CA GLY A 416 6.59 4.27 1.09
C GLY A 416 7.91 4.94 1.49
N ASN A 417 8.37 5.94 0.74
CA ASN A 417 9.59 6.71 1.02
C ASN A 417 9.32 8.23 1.18
N CYS A 418 8.05 8.64 1.23
CA CYS A 418 7.63 10.02 1.33
C CYS A 418 7.48 10.44 2.80
N SER A 419 8.30 11.39 3.27
CA SER A 419 8.22 11.87 4.66
C SER A 419 6.86 12.50 4.98
N LEU A 420 6.24 13.21 4.02
CA LEU A 420 4.90 13.76 4.23
C LEU A 420 3.86 12.65 4.44
N GLU A 421 3.93 11.58 3.64
CA GLU A 421 3.06 10.41 3.78
C GLU A 421 3.24 9.73 5.14
N HIS A 422 4.50 9.49 5.52
CA HIS A 422 4.85 8.86 6.79
C HIS A 422 4.31 9.63 8.00
N TYR A 423 4.60 10.93 8.09
CA TYR A 423 4.13 11.74 9.22
C TYR A 423 2.62 11.97 9.18
N ALA A 424 2.00 12.08 8.01
CA ALA A 424 0.54 12.14 7.91
C ALA A 424 -0.12 10.87 8.47
N ALA A 425 0.44 9.68 8.19
CA ALA A 425 -0.01 8.43 8.79
C ALA A 425 0.19 8.42 10.31
N GLN A 426 1.40 8.73 10.79
CA GLN A 426 1.77 8.70 12.21
C GLN A 426 0.86 9.60 13.06
N TYR A 427 0.60 10.82 12.60
CA TYR A 427 -0.21 11.78 13.34
C TYR A 427 -1.71 11.68 13.02
N GLY A 428 -2.14 10.80 12.12
CA GLY A 428 -3.55 10.61 11.76
C GLY A 428 -4.16 11.84 11.08
N ALA A 429 -3.42 12.46 10.15
CA ALA A 429 -3.87 13.63 9.40
C ALA A 429 -4.99 13.29 8.42
N ASP A 430 -6.02 14.12 8.35
CA ASP A 430 -7.09 14.03 7.35
C ASP A 430 -6.92 15.10 6.27
N GLN A 431 -6.61 14.68 5.04
CA GLN A 431 -6.50 15.60 3.89
C GLN A 431 -7.78 16.41 3.66
N ALA A 432 -8.96 15.87 3.98
CA ALA A 432 -10.23 16.55 3.76
C ALA A 432 -10.57 17.57 4.86
N ARG A 433 -9.76 17.67 5.92
CA ARG A 433 -10.01 18.55 7.07
C ARG A 433 -10.10 20.02 6.69
N TYR A 434 -9.20 20.46 5.80
CA TYR A 434 -9.17 21.82 5.27
C TYR A 434 -9.44 21.79 3.78
N GLN A 435 -10.39 22.62 3.33
CA GLN A 435 -10.69 22.78 1.92
C GLN A 435 -9.99 24.01 1.37
N SER A 436 -9.19 23.81 0.34
CA SER A 436 -8.58 24.88 -0.43
C SER A 436 -8.83 24.64 -1.92
N GLY A 437 -8.52 25.63 -2.77
CA GLY A 437 -8.46 25.38 -4.21
C GLY A 437 -7.32 24.41 -4.50
N ARG A 438 -7.62 23.26 -5.11
CA ARG A 438 -6.59 22.30 -5.52
C ARG A 438 -5.71 22.92 -6.61
N ARG A 439 -4.39 22.74 -6.51
CA ARG A 439 -3.48 23.06 -7.62
C ARG A 439 -3.77 22.18 -8.84
N ALA A 440 -3.39 22.63 -10.03
CA ALA A 440 -3.47 21.77 -11.21
C ALA A 440 -2.44 20.64 -11.14
N TYR A 441 -2.79 19.45 -11.65
CA TYR A 441 -1.80 18.41 -11.89
C TYR A 441 -0.95 18.79 -13.12
N VAL A 442 0.35 18.96 -12.89
CA VAL A 442 1.33 19.34 -13.94
C VAL A 442 2.62 18.59 -13.69
N GLN A 443 3.27 18.12 -14.75
CA GLN A 443 4.67 17.69 -14.70
C GLN A 443 5.52 18.62 -15.57
N VAL A 444 6.54 19.22 -14.98
CA VAL A 444 7.52 20.06 -15.66
C VAL A 444 8.72 19.20 -16.04
N ASN A 445 9.26 19.46 -17.24
CA ASN A 445 10.45 18.77 -17.78
C ASN A 445 10.28 17.26 -18.04
N ARG A 446 9.10 16.84 -18.53
CA ARG A 446 8.79 15.43 -18.87
C ARG A 446 9.82 14.76 -19.79
N SER A 447 10.37 15.51 -20.74
CA SER A 447 11.35 15.01 -21.72
C SER A 447 12.79 14.96 -21.19
N GLY A 448 13.03 15.54 -20.01
CA GLY A 448 14.35 15.61 -19.40
C GLY A 448 14.66 14.45 -18.46
N SER A 449 15.78 14.60 -17.75
CA SER A 449 16.28 13.63 -16.76
C SER A 449 15.59 13.78 -15.40
N VAL A 450 15.23 15.01 -15.03
CA VAL A 450 14.56 15.33 -13.75
C VAL A 450 13.20 15.94 -14.02
N ILE A 451 12.16 15.32 -13.46
CA ILE A 451 10.78 15.80 -13.53
C ILE A 451 10.45 16.54 -12.24
N TYR A 452 9.71 17.65 -12.38
CA TYR A 452 9.18 18.43 -11.26
C TYR A 452 7.64 18.46 -11.29
N GLU A 453 7.01 18.02 -10.21
CA GLU A 453 5.57 18.04 -9.99
C GLU A 453 5.18 19.13 -8.96
N PRO A 454 4.86 20.36 -9.40
CA PRO A 454 4.55 21.47 -8.49
C PRO A 454 3.35 21.21 -7.57
N GLY A 455 2.43 20.35 -8.00
CA GLY A 455 1.28 19.93 -7.18
C GLY A 455 1.68 19.17 -5.91
N LYS A 456 2.83 18.49 -5.90
CA LYS A 456 3.36 17.78 -4.73
C LYS A 456 4.30 18.64 -3.87
N CYS A 457 4.76 19.77 -4.39
CA CYS A 457 5.77 20.59 -3.76
C CYS A 457 5.19 21.37 -2.58
N ILE A 458 5.82 21.23 -1.41
CA ILE A 458 5.45 21.94 -0.18
C ILE A 458 6.27 23.22 0.06
N ASN A 459 7.01 23.67 -0.96
CA ASN A 459 7.86 24.86 -0.90
C ASN A 459 8.87 24.85 0.26
N CYS A 460 9.44 23.68 0.56
CA CYS A 460 10.37 23.47 1.68
C CYS A 460 11.76 24.11 1.52
N GLU A 461 12.07 24.67 0.35
CA GLU A 461 13.34 25.34 0.00
C GLU A 461 14.58 24.42 -0.06
N LEU A 462 14.49 23.13 0.31
CA LEU A 462 15.66 22.25 0.36
C LEU A 462 16.39 22.13 -0.99
N CYS A 463 15.65 21.93 -2.10
CA CYS A 463 16.25 21.87 -3.43
C CYS A 463 16.90 23.20 -3.86
N VAL A 464 16.33 24.33 -3.45
CA VAL A 464 16.89 25.67 -3.70
C VAL A 464 18.21 25.85 -2.95
N GLN A 465 18.23 25.50 -1.66
CA GLN A 465 19.45 25.63 -0.86
C GLN A 465 20.56 24.69 -1.34
N ILE A 466 20.23 23.46 -1.74
CA ILE A 466 21.20 22.51 -2.28
C ILE A 466 21.74 22.99 -3.63
N ALA A 467 20.86 23.36 -4.56
CA ALA A 467 21.26 23.81 -5.90
C ALA A 467 22.11 25.08 -5.86
N ASN A 468 21.76 26.05 -5.00
CA ASN A 468 22.47 27.34 -4.95
C ASN A 468 23.80 27.29 -4.20
N GLN A 469 24.13 26.17 -3.54
CA GLN A 469 25.47 25.92 -2.99
C GLN A 469 26.42 25.29 -4.00
N ALA A 470 25.89 24.69 -5.07
CA ALA A 470 26.70 24.10 -6.13
C ALA A 470 27.29 25.21 -7.02
N GLN A 471 28.59 25.13 -7.31
CA GLN A 471 29.27 26.15 -8.13
C GLN A 471 29.03 25.96 -9.63
N ASP A 472 28.66 24.75 -10.05
CA ASP A 472 28.51 24.29 -11.43
C ASP A 472 27.03 24.26 -11.89
N ALA A 473 26.09 24.67 -11.04
CA ALA A 473 24.66 24.66 -11.33
C ALA A 473 24.10 26.09 -11.46
N LEU A 474 23.12 26.27 -12.36
CA LEU A 474 22.41 27.55 -12.50
C LEU A 474 21.57 27.90 -11.27
N GLY A 475 21.22 26.88 -10.47
CA GLY A 475 20.44 27.03 -9.25
C GLY A 475 18.93 27.00 -9.48
N LEU A 476 18.19 27.00 -8.38
CA LEU A 476 16.73 27.04 -8.35
C LEU A 476 16.26 28.26 -7.56
N SER A 477 15.05 28.74 -7.83
CA SER A 477 14.44 29.83 -7.07
C SER A 477 12.93 29.71 -6.99
N PHE A 478 12.33 30.48 -6.09
CA PHE A 478 10.88 30.67 -6.06
C PHE A 478 10.45 31.65 -7.16
N VAL A 479 9.45 31.23 -7.94
CA VAL A 479 8.82 32.03 -8.98
C VAL A 479 7.34 32.20 -8.64
N GLY A 480 6.79 33.39 -8.85
CA GLY A 480 5.41 33.73 -8.50
C GLY A 480 5.28 34.38 -7.12
N ARG A 481 4.04 34.58 -6.66
CA ARG A 481 3.69 35.16 -5.35
C ARG A 481 2.41 34.53 -4.83
N GLY A 482 2.24 34.52 -3.50
CA GLY A 482 1.03 33.97 -2.87
C GLY A 482 0.84 32.49 -3.19
N PHE A 483 -0.37 32.12 -3.61
CA PHE A 483 -0.73 30.73 -3.96
C PHE A 483 -0.09 30.23 -5.27
N ASP A 484 0.48 31.13 -6.08
CA ASP A 484 1.13 30.80 -7.36
C ASP A 484 2.65 30.54 -7.21
N VAL A 485 3.16 30.51 -5.97
CA VAL A 485 4.59 30.24 -5.72
C VAL A 485 4.94 28.81 -6.11
N ARG A 486 5.94 28.68 -6.97
CA ARG A 486 6.52 27.40 -7.38
C ARG A 486 8.04 27.49 -7.48
N ILE A 487 8.70 26.34 -7.47
CA ILE A 487 10.10 26.25 -7.87
C ILE A 487 10.22 26.47 -9.38
N GLY A 488 11.21 27.25 -9.79
CA GLY A 488 11.56 27.48 -11.18
C GLY A 488 13.06 27.67 -11.37
N VAL A 489 13.49 27.55 -12.63
CA VAL A 489 14.87 27.76 -13.04
C VAL A 489 15.07 29.23 -13.43
N PRO A 490 16.09 29.92 -12.90
CA PRO A 490 16.42 31.28 -13.31
C PRO A 490 16.69 31.40 -14.82
N PHE A 491 16.50 32.59 -15.39
CA PHE A 491 16.87 32.93 -16.78
C PHE A 491 16.30 32.01 -17.88
N HIS A 492 15.15 31.38 -17.63
CA HIS A 492 14.53 30.42 -18.55
C HIS A 492 15.39 29.18 -18.85
N GLY A 493 16.31 28.83 -17.94
CA GLY A 493 17.10 27.61 -18.04
C GLY A 493 16.26 26.33 -17.85
N THR A 494 16.92 25.21 -18.07
CA THR A 494 16.38 23.85 -17.93
C THR A 494 16.65 23.29 -16.53
N MET A 495 15.92 22.24 -16.14
CA MET A 495 16.17 21.58 -14.85
C MET A 495 17.56 20.92 -14.81
N GLU A 496 18.05 20.47 -15.95
CA GLU A 496 19.40 19.93 -16.13
C GLU A 496 20.47 20.97 -15.81
N GLU A 497 20.35 22.18 -16.38
CA GLU A 497 21.25 23.31 -16.07
C GLU A 497 21.11 23.77 -14.61
N ALA A 498 19.90 23.72 -14.06
CA ALA A 498 19.61 24.14 -12.69
C ALA A 498 20.20 23.22 -11.62
N LEU A 499 20.27 21.92 -11.89
CA LEU A 499 20.62 20.91 -10.91
C LEU A 499 21.99 20.28 -11.16
N GLY A 500 22.45 20.15 -12.40
CA GLY A 500 23.75 19.61 -12.76
C GLY A 500 24.15 18.37 -11.93
N SER A 501 25.32 18.45 -11.29
CA SER A 501 25.87 17.39 -10.44
C SER A 501 25.09 17.12 -9.15
N VAL A 502 24.24 18.06 -8.70
CA VAL A 502 23.50 17.94 -7.43
C VAL A 502 22.07 17.44 -7.58
N ALA A 503 21.65 17.03 -8.78
CA ALA A 503 20.31 16.50 -9.05
C ALA A 503 19.89 15.37 -8.08
N SER A 504 20.75 14.37 -7.91
CA SER A 504 20.48 13.22 -7.01
C SER A 504 20.30 13.67 -5.54
N LYS A 505 21.11 14.63 -5.08
CA LYS A 505 21.01 15.19 -3.73
C LYS A 505 19.72 16.00 -3.54
N CYS A 506 19.30 16.79 -4.53
CA CYS A 506 18.03 17.51 -4.50
C CYS A 506 16.82 16.57 -4.48
N ILE A 507 16.86 15.49 -5.26
CA ILE A 507 15.80 14.47 -5.30
C ILE A 507 15.73 13.74 -3.95
N GLY A 508 16.86 13.27 -3.43
CA GLY A 508 16.91 12.60 -2.12
C GLY A 508 16.50 13.49 -0.95
N ALA A 509 16.66 14.81 -1.06
CA ALA A 509 16.20 15.76 -0.07
C ALA A 509 14.71 16.17 -0.22
N CYS A 510 14.03 15.75 -1.29
CA CYS A 510 12.63 16.14 -1.53
C CYS A 510 11.68 15.33 -0.62
N PRO A 511 10.99 15.96 0.34
CA PRO A 511 10.19 15.24 1.34
C PRO A 511 8.86 14.69 0.80
N THR A 512 8.49 15.04 -0.43
CA THR A 512 7.20 14.71 -1.04
C THR A 512 7.28 14.01 -2.40
N GLY A 513 8.49 13.74 -2.89
CA GLY A 513 8.67 13.22 -4.25
C GLY A 513 8.21 14.18 -5.35
N ALA A 514 8.18 15.48 -5.08
CA ALA A 514 7.90 16.50 -6.10
C ALA A 514 9.02 16.63 -7.13
N LEU A 515 10.23 16.17 -6.81
CA LEU A 515 11.36 16.04 -7.73
C LEU A 515 11.76 14.56 -7.80
N TYR A 516 11.90 14.03 -9.00
CA TYR A 516 12.33 12.64 -9.22
C TYR A 516 12.95 12.46 -10.61
N PHE A 517 13.73 11.39 -10.78
CA PHE A 517 14.29 11.03 -12.08
C PHE A 517 13.22 10.47 -13.01
N SER A 518 13.25 10.87 -14.29
CA SER A 518 12.39 10.29 -15.31
C SER A 518 12.67 8.79 -15.45
N VAL A 519 11.64 8.00 -15.78
CA VAL A 519 11.71 6.52 -15.82
C VAL A 519 12.83 6.01 -16.75
N LYS A 520 13.15 6.74 -17.84
CA LYS A 520 14.27 6.41 -18.75
C LYS A 520 15.67 6.51 -18.11
N HIS A 521 15.77 7.21 -16.98
CA HIS A 521 17.01 7.46 -16.23
C HIS A 521 16.93 6.95 -14.78
N GLN A 522 15.88 6.20 -14.44
CA GLN A 522 15.80 5.49 -13.16
C GLN A 522 16.77 4.31 -13.21
N VAL A 523 17.85 4.42 -12.45
CA VAL A 523 18.65 3.25 -12.07
C VAL A 523 17.72 2.34 -11.27
N GLN A 524 17.50 1.11 -11.73
CA GLN A 524 16.75 0.11 -10.97
C GLN A 524 17.33 0.05 -9.54
N PRO A 525 16.52 0.20 -8.49
CA PRO A 525 17.00 -0.01 -7.13
C PRO A 525 17.16 -1.53 -6.94
N GLY A 526 18.37 -2.03 -7.19
CA GLY A 526 18.63 -3.46 -7.19
C GLY A 526 20.05 -3.89 -7.56
N CYS A 527 21.08 -3.20 -7.04
CA CYS A 527 22.40 -3.81 -6.79
C CYS A 527 23.28 -2.84 -5.98
N GLN A 528 23.20 -2.90 -4.65
CA GLN A 528 24.30 -2.47 -3.78
C GLN A 528 24.72 -3.67 -2.94
N ALA A 529 25.38 -4.61 -3.60
CA ALA A 529 26.30 -5.52 -2.96
C ALA A 529 27.57 -5.55 -3.81
N CYS A 530 28.71 -5.43 -3.13
CA CYS A 530 30.07 -5.61 -3.66
C CYS A 530 30.67 -4.43 -4.43
N ASP A 531 31.26 -3.49 -3.70
CA ASP A 531 32.57 -2.92 -4.09
C ASP A 531 33.38 -2.66 -2.82
N SER A 532 33.96 -3.73 -2.29
CA SER A 532 35.13 -3.71 -1.43
C SER A 532 36.32 -4.25 -2.22
N ASN A 533 37.21 -3.34 -2.64
CA ASN A 533 38.65 -3.50 -2.92
C ASN A 533 39.10 -2.67 -4.15
N ALA A 534 39.61 -1.47 -3.89
CA ALA A 534 40.79 -0.87 -4.54
C ALA A 534 41.27 0.33 -3.72
#